data_AF-A0A1F9YWV4-F1
#
_entry.id   AF-A0A1F9YWV4-F1
#
_cell.length_a   1.000
_cell.length_b   1.000
_cell.length_c   1.000
_cell.angle_alpha   90.00
_cell.angle_beta   90.00
_cell.angle_gamma   90.00
#
_symmetry.space_group_name_H-M   'P 1'
#
loop_
_entity.id
_entity.type
_entity.pdbx_description
1 polymer ?
#
loop_
_entity_poly.entity_id
_entity_poly.type
_entity_poly.pdbx_seq_one_letter_code
_entity_poly.pdbx_strand_id
1 'polypeptide(L)'
;MKMIRPGKMIRQVLSSLIKKPNTIKYPYVKFEMPATFRGKIKFYPEKCIGCKLCMRDCPSGAITITKVGDKKFDCEIRLDKCIYCAQCVDSCLKKALESTNEFELAQLDRKKLKETYHAQSEDGIKKET
;
A
#
# COMPACT_ATOMS: atom_id res chain seq x y z
N MET A 1 25.87 51.08 -18.46
CA MET A 1 24.66 50.24 -18.59
C MET A 1 25.10 48.78 -18.62
N LYS A 2 24.91 48.01 -17.53
CA LYS A 2 25.39 46.62 -17.45
C LYS A 2 24.53 45.74 -18.36
N MET A 3 25.12 45.25 -19.45
CA MET A 3 24.49 44.22 -20.29
C MET A 3 24.32 42.95 -19.46
N ILE A 4 23.08 42.64 -19.11
CA ILE A 4 22.69 41.38 -18.49
C ILE A 4 22.93 40.30 -19.54
N ARG A 5 23.97 39.48 -19.34
CA ARG A 5 24.28 38.38 -20.25
C ARG A 5 23.08 37.43 -20.28
N PRO A 6 22.48 37.15 -21.46
CA PRO A 6 21.40 36.17 -21.54
C PRO A 6 21.89 34.85 -20.95
N GLY A 7 21.26 34.44 -19.84
CA GLY A 7 21.71 33.28 -19.07
C GLY A 7 21.75 32.02 -19.94
N LYS A 8 22.76 31.17 -19.73
CA LYS A 8 23.00 29.92 -20.48
C LYS A 8 21.76 29.00 -20.60
N MET A 9 20.74 29.21 -19.75
CA MET A 9 19.48 28.47 -19.71
C MET A 9 18.44 28.90 -20.77
N ILE A 10 18.56 30.08 -21.40
CA ILE A 10 17.53 30.57 -22.35
C ILE A 10 17.30 29.58 -23.49
N ARG A 11 18.38 28.96 -24.00
CA ARG A 11 18.29 27.93 -25.05
C ARG A 11 17.50 26.70 -24.60
N GLN A 12 17.66 26.28 -23.35
CA GLN A 12 16.92 25.14 -22.79
C GLN A 12 15.45 25.51 -22.55
N VAL A 13 15.15 26.72 -22.08
CA VAL A 13 13.78 27.20 -21.89
C VAL A 13 13.02 27.24 -23.22
N LEU A 14 13.63 27.82 -24.26
CA LEU A 14 13.05 27.84 -25.60
C LEU A 14 12.84 26.42 -26.16
N SER A 15 13.79 25.51 -25.94
CA SER A 15 13.65 24.11 -26.36
C SER A 15 12.53 23.36 -25.62
N SER A 16 12.33 23.66 -24.34
CA SER A 16 11.30 23.01 -23.52
C SER A 16 9.88 23.50 -23.83
N LEU A 17 9.71 24.76 -24.26
CA LEU A 17 8.40 25.33 -24.65
C LEU A 17 7.78 24.61 -25.86
N ILE A 18 8.61 24.05 -26.75
CA ILE A 18 8.16 23.36 -27.97
C ILE A 18 7.87 21.87 -27.71
N LYS A 19 8.43 21.29 -26.65
CA LYS A 19 8.26 19.86 -26.33
C LYS A 19 6.91 19.60 -25.66
N LYS A 20 6.36 18.40 -25.89
CA LYS A 20 5.16 17.94 -25.18
C LYS A 20 5.44 17.80 -23.68
N PRO A 21 4.48 18.13 -22.80
CA PRO A 21 4.66 17.98 -21.36
C PRO A 21 4.73 16.50 -20.98
N ASN A 22 5.58 16.16 -20.00
CA ASN A 22 5.69 14.80 -19.46
C ASN A 22 4.60 14.48 -18.43
N THR A 23 3.57 15.32 -18.32
CA THR A 23 2.51 15.19 -17.30
C THR A 23 1.44 14.19 -17.73
N ILE A 24 0.99 13.36 -16.79
CA ILE A 24 -0.16 12.47 -16.96
C ILE A 24 -1.41 13.14 -16.39
N LYS A 25 -2.56 13.01 -17.07
CA LYS A 25 -3.84 13.57 -16.62
C LYS A 25 -4.49 12.67 -15.55
N TYR A 26 -3.98 12.73 -14.32
CA TYR A 26 -4.63 12.10 -13.16
C TYR A 26 -5.91 12.86 -12.80
N PRO A 27 -7.05 12.21 -12.48
CA PRO A 27 -7.27 10.77 -12.29
C PRO A 27 -7.75 10.00 -13.53
N TYR A 28 -7.92 10.66 -14.68
CA TYR A 28 -8.48 10.05 -15.90
C TYR A 28 -7.57 8.99 -16.53
N VAL A 29 -6.26 9.18 -16.47
CA VAL A 29 -5.26 8.21 -16.91
C VAL A 29 -4.48 7.76 -15.69
N LYS A 30 -4.65 6.50 -15.30
CA LYS A 30 -3.93 5.89 -14.17
C LYS A 30 -2.55 5.40 -14.61
N PHE A 31 -1.57 5.57 -13.74
CA PHE A 31 -0.23 5.02 -13.94
C PHE A 31 -0.20 3.56 -13.53
N GLU A 32 0.34 2.69 -14.37
CA GLU A 32 0.49 1.27 -14.05
C GLU A 32 1.71 1.07 -13.15
N MET A 33 1.47 0.54 -11.94
CA MET A 33 2.54 0.26 -10.99
C MET A 33 3.30 -1.00 -11.40
N PRO A 34 4.63 -1.04 -11.18
CA PRO A 34 5.42 -2.23 -11.46
C PRO A 34 4.97 -3.41 -10.59
N ALA A 35 5.21 -4.64 -11.06
CA ALA A 35 4.78 -5.85 -10.35
C ALA A 35 5.37 -6.02 -8.94
N THR A 36 6.52 -5.39 -8.66
CA THR A 36 7.20 -5.42 -7.36
C THR A 36 6.81 -4.24 -6.45
N PHE A 37 5.79 -3.48 -6.83
CA PHE A 37 5.34 -2.34 -6.03
C PHE A 37 4.78 -2.81 -4.68
N ARG A 38 5.11 -2.05 -3.63
CA ARG A 38 4.69 -2.32 -2.26
C ARG A 38 3.53 -1.39 -1.90
N GLY A 39 2.32 -1.76 -2.29
CA GLY A 39 1.10 -1.05 -1.91
C GLY A 39 0.42 -1.68 -0.70
N LYS A 40 -0.91 -1.54 -0.67
CA LYS A 40 -1.77 -2.06 0.39
C LYS A 40 -1.51 -3.54 0.66
N ILE A 41 -1.46 -3.91 1.93
CA ILE A 41 -1.33 -5.31 2.33
C ILE A 41 -2.71 -5.97 2.30
N LYS A 42 -2.85 -7.06 1.57
CA LYS A 42 -4.04 -7.91 1.55
C LYS A 42 -3.79 -9.16 2.37
N PHE A 43 -4.76 -9.53 3.20
CA PHE A 43 -4.71 -10.72 4.04
C PHE A 43 -5.71 -11.78 3.56
N TYR A 44 -5.23 -13.02 3.53
CA TYR A 44 -5.94 -14.24 3.14
C TYR A 44 -6.14 -15.12 4.38
N PRO A 45 -7.26 -14.99 5.11
CA PRO A 45 -7.51 -15.72 6.36
C PRO A 45 -7.43 -17.24 6.19
N GLU A 46 -7.83 -17.76 5.03
CA GLU A 46 -7.84 -19.19 4.70
C GLU A 46 -6.45 -19.84 4.66
N LYS A 47 -5.41 -19.04 4.40
CA LYS A 47 -4.01 -19.52 4.38
C LYS A 47 -3.31 -19.35 5.75
N CYS A 48 -3.91 -18.61 6.66
CA CYS A 48 -3.28 -18.25 7.93
C CYS A 48 -3.37 -19.39 8.94
N ILE A 49 -2.23 -19.78 9.52
CA ILE A 49 -2.15 -20.79 10.60
C ILE A 49 -1.98 -20.16 11.98
N GLY A 50 -2.00 -18.83 12.08
CA GLY A 50 -1.88 -18.13 13.36
C GLY A 50 -0.50 -18.22 14.03
N CYS A 51 0.58 -18.40 13.27
CA CYS A 51 1.95 -18.46 13.82
C CYS A 51 2.45 -17.12 14.41
N LYS A 52 1.78 -16.01 14.10
CA LYS A 52 2.09 -14.64 14.59
C LYS A 52 3.50 -14.13 14.25
N LEU A 53 4.19 -14.74 13.30
CA LEU A 53 5.53 -14.30 12.88
C LEU A 53 5.49 -12.90 12.24
N CYS A 54 4.51 -12.65 11.36
CA CYS A 54 4.31 -11.33 10.75
C CYS A 54 4.03 -10.20 11.75
N MET A 55 3.45 -10.52 12.92
CA MET A 55 3.22 -9.55 13.99
C MET A 55 4.54 -9.21 14.70
N ARG A 56 5.42 -10.19 14.91
CA ARG A 56 6.75 -9.99 15.52
C ARG A 56 7.70 -9.25 14.59
N ASP A 57 7.65 -9.55 13.29
CA ASP A 57 8.55 -8.97 12.30
C ASP A 57 8.10 -7.59 11.83
N CYS A 58 6.90 -7.13 12.21
CA CYS A 58 6.40 -5.82 11.85
C CYS A 58 7.12 -4.71 12.66
N PRO A 59 7.95 -3.86 12.03
CA PRO A 59 8.72 -2.85 12.76
C PRO A 59 7.85 -1.77 13.42
N SER A 60 6.65 -1.52 12.88
CA SER A 60 5.72 -0.52 13.41
C SER A 60 4.60 -1.10 14.27
N GLY A 61 4.55 -2.43 14.45
CA GLY A 61 3.48 -3.11 15.18
C GLY A 61 2.08 -2.86 14.61
N ALA A 62 1.98 -2.76 13.28
CA ALA A 62 0.73 -2.45 12.57
C ALA A 62 -0.23 -3.64 12.43
N ILE A 63 0.26 -4.87 12.59
CA ILE A 63 -0.52 -6.11 12.40
C ILE A 63 -0.83 -6.70 13.76
N THR A 64 -2.08 -7.09 14.00
CA THR A 64 -2.51 -7.83 15.18
C THR A 64 -3.26 -9.08 14.76
N ILE A 65 -2.86 -10.25 15.25
CA ILE A 65 -3.55 -11.52 14.98
C ILE A 65 -4.18 -12.06 16.26
N THR A 66 -5.49 -12.25 16.21
CA THR A 66 -6.30 -12.75 17.33
C THR A 66 -6.90 -14.10 16.97
N LYS A 67 -6.80 -15.07 17.89
CA LYS A 67 -7.45 -16.38 17.71
C LYS A 67 -8.91 -16.24 18.15
N VAL A 68 -9.84 -16.51 17.24
CA VAL A 68 -11.30 -16.41 17.51
C VAL A 68 -11.94 -17.78 17.64
N GLY A 69 -11.33 -18.82 17.09
CA GLY A 69 -11.80 -20.21 17.26
C GLY A 69 -10.74 -21.24 16.87
N ASP A 70 -11.14 -22.50 16.75
CA ASP A 70 -10.24 -23.55 16.31
C ASP A 70 -9.86 -23.36 14.84
N LYS A 71 -8.56 -23.13 14.62
CA LYS A 71 -7.96 -22.80 13.33
C LYS A 71 -8.55 -21.55 12.64
N LYS A 72 -9.23 -20.68 13.40
CA LYS A 72 -9.80 -19.41 12.92
C LYS A 72 -9.06 -18.22 13.54
N PHE A 73 -8.50 -17.37 12.69
CA PHE A 73 -7.66 -16.24 13.08
C PHE A 73 -8.12 -14.96 12.41
N ASP A 74 -8.47 -13.98 13.23
CA ASP A 74 -8.75 -12.63 12.77
C ASP A 74 -7.44 -11.84 12.68
N CYS A 75 -7.36 -10.98 11.68
CA CYS A 75 -6.21 -10.14 11.43
C CYS A 75 -6.65 -8.69 11.34
N GLU A 76 -6.10 -7.85 12.20
CA GLU A 76 -6.25 -6.40 12.15
C GLU A 76 -4.98 -5.80 11.57
N ILE A 77 -5.12 -5.00 10.51
CA ILE A 77 -4.04 -4.26 9.87
C ILE A 77 -4.33 -2.76 9.99
N ARG A 78 -3.41 -2.06 10.66
CA ARG A 78 -3.45 -0.61 10.87
C ARG A 78 -2.67 0.10 9.75
N LEU A 79 -3.37 0.58 8.73
CA LEU A 79 -2.77 1.35 7.63
C LEU A 79 -2.16 2.66 8.13
N ASP A 80 -2.69 3.24 9.22
CA ASP A 80 -2.12 4.44 9.84
C ASP A 80 -0.75 4.23 10.52
N LYS A 81 -0.37 2.97 10.79
CA LYS A 81 0.93 2.60 11.36
C LYS A 81 1.84 1.89 10.37
N CYS A 82 1.28 1.31 9.30
CA CYS A 82 2.05 0.52 8.35
C CYS A 82 3.06 1.40 7.61
N ILE A 83 4.31 0.96 7.54
CA ILE A 83 5.37 1.64 6.75
C ILE A 83 5.57 1.02 5.37
N TYR A 84 4.69 0.10 4.96
CA TYR A 84 4.69 -0.56 3.64
C TYR A 84 6.03 -1.22 3.25
N CYS A 85 6.78 -1.72 4.23
CA CYS A 85 8.07 -2.37 4.02
C CYS A 85 7.96 -3.78 3.40
N ALA A 86 6.77 -4.38 3.40
CA ALA A 86 6.49 -5.76 2.96
C ALA A 86 7.19 -6.90 3.74
N GLN A 87 7.85 -6.62 4.87
CA GLN A 87 8.48 -7.66 5.69
C GLN A 87 7.51 -8.76 6.13
N CYS A 88 6.26 -8.39 6.42
CA CYS A 88 5.22 -9.33 6.80
C CYS A 88 4.82 -10.31 5.69
N VAL A 89 5.00 -9.93 4.42
CA VAL A 89 4.78 -10.77 3.24
C VAL A 89 5.91 -11.80 3.14
N ASP A 90 7.16 -11.34 3.25
CA ASP A 90 8.35 -12.17 3.15
C ASP A 90 8.44 -13.19 4.31
N SER A 91 8.12 -12.75 5.52
CA SER A 91 8.10 -13.63 6.71
C SER A 91 6.97 -14.65 6.72
N CYS A 92 5.93 -14.49 5.88
CA CYS A 92 4.78 -15.39 5.93
C CYS A 92 5.05 -16.71 5.20
N LEU A 93 5.35 -17.78 5.95
CA LEU A 93 5.61 -19.13 5.41
C LEU A 93 4.47 -19.68 4.52
N LYS A 94 3.21 -19.33 4.83
CA LYS A 94 2.03 -19.78 4.08
C LYS A 94 1.55 -18.78 3.02
N LYS A 95 2.27 -17.67 2.83
CA LYS A 95 1.91 -16.58 1.90
C LYS A 95 0.45 -16.13 2.06
N ALA A 96 0.04 -15.95 3.32
CA ALA A 96 -1.27 -15.44 3.69
C ALA A 96 -1.36 -13.91 3.59
N LEU A 97 -0.23 -13.22 3.43
CA LEU A 97 -0.15 -11.78 3.22
C LEU A 97 0.46 -11.52 1.85
N GLU A 98 -0.06 -10.51 1.16
CA GLU A 98 0.38 -10.10 -0.18
C GLU A 98 0.39 -8.57 -0.28
N SER A 99 1.40 -8.01 -0.93
CA SER A 99 1.42 -6.58 -1.30
C SER A 99 0.69 -6.37 -2.62
N THR A 100 -0.34 -5.53 -2.62
CA THR A 100 -1.09 -5.20 -3.84
C THR A 100 -0.55 -3.92 -4.50
N ASN A 101 -1.08 -3.62 -5.69
CA ASN A 101 -0.81 -2.37 -6.40
C ASN A 101 -1.73 -1.21 -5.98
N GLU A 102 -2.55 -1.39 -4.94
CA GLU A 102 -3.43 -0.34 -4.43
C GLU A 102 -2.62 0.67 -3.60
N PHE A 103 -2.56 1.92 -4.06
CA PHE A 103 -1.91 3.03 -3.34
C PHE A 103 -2.88 4.18 -3.00
N GLU A 104 -4.07 4.20 -3.61
CA GLU A 104 -5.10 5.22 -3.40
C GLU A 104 -5.88 4.97 -2.09
N LEU A 105 -5.19 5.02 -0.94
CA LEU A 105 -5.73 4.65 0.37
C LEU A 105 -6.16 5.83 1.25
N ALA A 106 -6.20 7.04 0.69
CA ALA A 106 -6.49 8.25 1.44
C ALA A 106 -7.89 8.20 2.06
N GLN A 107 -7.97 8.47 3.36
CA GLN A 107 -9.21 8.56 4.13
C GLN A 107 -9.20 9.81 4.99
N LEU A 108 -10.37 10.43 5.19
CA LEU A 108 -10.52 11.60 6.07
C LEU A 108 -10.52 11.18 7.55
N ASP A 109 -11.13 10.04 7.85
CA ASP A 109 -11.24 9.52 9.21
C ASP A 109 -10.13 8.51 9.50
N ARG A 110 -9.38 8.74 10.59
CA ARG A 110 -8.34 7.81 11.05
C ARG A 110 -8.88 6.40 11.34
N LYS A 111 -10.14 6.29 11.80
CA LYS A 111 -10.75 5.00 12.13
C LYS A 111 -10.90 4.09 10.90
N LYS A 112 -11.12 4.67 9.72
CA LYS A 112 -11.25 3.94 8.44
C LYS A 112 -9.93 3.36 7.93
N LEU A 113 -8.80 3.78 8.52
CA LEU A 113 -7.47 3.21 8.21
C LEU A 113 -7.17 1.94 9.00
N LYS A 114 -8.11 1.47 9.83
CA LYS A 114 -8.02 0.18 10.50
C LYS A 114 -8.83 -0.84 9.70
N GLU A 115 -8.14 -1.80 9.10
CA GLU A 115 -8.78 -2.88 8.37
C GLU A 115 -8.83 -4.13 9.25
N THR A 116 -10.02 -4.70 9.38
CA THR A 116 -10.23 -5.94 10.13
C THR A 116 -10.64 -7.03 9.16
N TYR A 117 -9.89 -8.12 9.16
CA TYR A 117 -10.18 -9.32 8.40
C TYR A 117 -10.66 -10.39 9.36
N HIS A 118 -11.90 -10.80 9.20
CA HIS A 118 -12.48 -11.89 9.98
C HIS A 118 -12.23 -13.23 9.28
N ALA A 119 -11.91 -14.27 10.04
CA ALA A 119 -11.84 -15.62 9.51
C ALA A 119 -13.25 -16.08 9.09
N GLN A 120 -13.49 -16.20 7.79
CA GLN A 120 -14.79 -16.62 7.28
C GLN A 120 -15.15 -18.05 7.72
N SER A 121 -16.33 -18.21 8.31
CA SER A 121 -17.11 -19.44 8.21
C SER A 121 -17.92 -19.36 6.92
N GLU A 122 -17.49 -20.07 5.87
CA GLU A 122 -18.13 -20.45 4.58
C GLU A 122 -19.12 -19.52 3.83
N ASP A 123 -19.62 -18.42 4.38
CA ASP A 123 -20.57 -17.52 3.71
C ASP A 123 -19.98 -16.11 3.58
N GLY A 124 -19.71 -15.73 2.32
CA GLY A 124 -19.76 -14.35 1.82
C GLY A 124 -18.86 -13.31 2.50
N ILE A 125 -17.82 -12.87 1.81
CA ILE A 125 -16.94 -11.76 2.24
C ILE A 125 -17.79 -10.48 2.31
N LYS A 126 -18.26 -10.12 3.51
CA LYS A 126 -18.67 -8.75 3.81
C LYS A 126 -17.44 -8.02 4.32
N LYS A 127 -16.81 -7.24 3.43
CA LYS A 127 -15.88 -6.18 3.85
C LYS A 127 -16.73 -5.09 4.49
N GLU A 128 -16.73 -4.99 5.82
CA GLU A 128 -17.21 -3.76 6.47
C GLU A 128 -16.17 -2.67 6.21
N THR A 129 -16.62 -1.60 5.56
CA THR A 129 -15.87 -0.41 5.15
C THR A 129 -16.17 0.74 6.11
#